data_AF-A0A2V5IBB5-F1
#
_entry.id   AF-A0A2V5IBB5-F1
#
_cell.length_a   1.000
_cell.length_b   1.000
_cell.length_c   1.000
_cell.angle_alpha   90.00
_cell.angle_beta   90.00
_cell.angle_gamma   90.00
#
_symmetry.space_group_name_H-M   'P 1'
#
loop_
_entity.id
_entity.type
_entity.pdbx_description
1 polymer ?
#
loop_
_entity_poly.entity_id
_entity_poly.type
_entity_poly.pdbx_seq_one_letter_code
_entity_poly.pdbx_strand_id
1 'polypeptide(L)'
;MEDKMRVCLNINLVEAMYMLVVDSDTEGSPTGILYLVHQLQKDPTLIGVCGYTGVSNPFSNMVTYSQVFEYWLTHAVLKAVESVCSNVLVLSGCFTIYRLTWPDNQPAILLPGILEDYAGSYENTLYEHNILSIGEDRYLSTLVIRYFGSDCRLRYFAAAICATNVPDSLSVLLDQRRRWTNSLIYCHFAHLSVLFFEASFWSRLRLLFVIGCELFMVFILLLALPAGVVVAIISILLTPYAWAILLAFCLLPVVLCVLCNDWKYVPFYVPFFPMIAMFSIVIPLYSMWKQDNIKWG
;
A
#
# COMPACT_ATOMS: atom_id res chain seq x y z
N MET A 1 5.30 -25.44 -13.32
CA MET A 1 5.78 -24.14 -12.79
C MET A 1 6.90 -24.36 -11.79
N GLU A 2 6.73 -25.30 -10.87
CA GLU A 2 7.76 -25.78 -9.92
C GLU A 2 9.10 -26.15 -10.57
N ASP A 3 9.11 -26.95 -11.66
CA ASP A 3 10.35 -27.31 -12.36
C ASP A 3 11.09 -26.10 -12.97
N LYS A 4 10.36 -25.10 -13.47
CA LYS A 4 10.97 -23.88 -14.04
C LYS A 4 11.60 -23.01 -12.94
N MET A 5 10.97 -22.90 -11.77
CA MET A 5 11.54 -22.17 -10.63
C MET A 5 12.73 -22.90 -9.99
N ARG A 6 12.67 -24.24 -9.86
CA ARG A 6 13.80 -25.06 -9.38
C ARG A 6 15.03 -24.91 -10.27
N VAL A 7 14.84 -24.92 -11.59
CA VAL A 7 15.93 -24.74 -12.57
C VAL A 7 16.52 -23.33 -12.53
N CYS A 8 15.71 -22.29 -12.34
CA CYS A 8 16.19 -20.91 -12.29
C CYS A 8 16.88 -20.54 -10.97
N LEU A 9 16.41 -21.05 -9.83
CA LEU A 9 16.90 -20.66 -8.50
C LEU A 9 17.96 -21.62 -7.93
N ASN A 10 18.09 -22.84 -8.48
CA ASN A 10 18.97 -23.90 -7.99
C ASN A 10 18.83 -24.17 -6.48
N ILE A 11 17.61 -23.94 -5.94
CA ILE A 11 17.23 -24.16 -4.55
C ILE A 11 16.08 -25.16 -4.54
N ASN A 12 16.16 -26.15 -3.66
CA ASN A 12 15.02 -26.98 -3.33
C ASN A 12 14.03 -26.12 -2.53
N LEU A 13 12.96 -25.65 -3.18
CA LEU A 13 11.95 -24.78 -2.56
C LEU A 13 11.34 -25.36 -1.28
N VAL A 14 11.41 -26.69 -1.11
CA VAL A 14 10.97 -27.40 0.10
C VAL A 14 11.82 -27.05 1.32
N GLU A 15 13.05 -26.54 1.14
CA GLU A 15 13.97 -26.15 2.22
C GLU A 15 13.87 -24.66 2.59
N ALA A 16 13.26 -23.83 1.73
CA ALA A 16 13.13 -22.41 1.96
C ALA A 16 11.90 -22.12 2.83
N MET A 17 12.12 -21.61 4.05
CA MET A 17 11.02 -21.20 4.95
C MET A 17 10.43 -19.82 4.60
N TYR A 18 11.24 -18.94 4.00
CA TYR A 18 10.90 -17.54 3.76
C TYR A 18 11.27 -17.11 2.35
N MET A 19 10.48 -16.20 1.80
CA MET A 19 10.72 -15.53 0.52
C MET A 19 10.81 -14.03 0.75
N LEU A 20 11.97 -13.45 0.43
CA LEU A 20 12.17 -12.00 0.36
C LEU A 20 11.74 -11.50 -1.02
N VAL A 21 10.90 -10.48 -1.04
CA VAL A 21 10.55 -9.70 -2.22
C VAL A 21 11.17 -8.32 -2.05
N VAL A 22 11.95 -7.90 -3.05
CA VAL A 22 12.66 -6.63 -3.07
C VAL A 22 12.75 -6.12 -4.50
N ASP A 23 12.44 -4.85 -4.70
CA ASP A 23 12.57 -4.20 -6.01
C ASP A 23 14.04 -3.90 -6.31
N SER A 24 14.41 -3.90 -7.59
CA SER A 24 15.80 -3.68 -8.01
C SER A 24 16.36 -2.30 -7.66
N ASP A 25 15.49 -1.33 -7.42
CA ASP A 25 15.83 0.05 -7.04
C ASP A 25 15.67 0.32 -5.54
N THR A 26 15.50 -0.74 -4.73
CA THR A 26 15.33 -0.63 -3.29
C THR A 26 16.62 -0.90 -2.53
N GLU A 27 16.96 0.04 -1.66
CA GLU A 27 18.09 -0.02 -0.75
C GLU A 27 17.59 -0.31 0.68
N GLY A 28 17.90 -1.50 1.20
CA GLY A 28 17.54 -1.91 2.55
C GLY A 28 18.59 -1.52 3.60
N SER A 29 18.15 -1.21 4.81
CA SER A 29 19.05 -1.07 5.97
C SER A 29 19.76 -2.40 6.28
N PRO A 30 21.04 -2.38 6.70
CA PRO A 30 21.81 -3.60 6.98
C PRO A 30 21.13 -4.60 7.94
N THR A 31 20.32 -4.10 8.88
CA THR A 31 19.62 -4.93 9.86
C THR A 31 18.15 -5.17 9.53
N GLY A 32 17.63 -4.60 8.44
CA GLY A 32 16.20 -4.62 8.12
C GLY A 32 15.67 -6.03 7.87
N ILE A 33 16.37 -6.83 7.06
CA ILE A 33 16.00 -8.22 6.75
C ILE A 33 16.03 -9.06 8.03
N LEU A 34 17.10 -8.94 8.82
CA LEU A 34 17.25 -9.68 10.09
C LEU A 34 16.10 -9.35 11.05
N TYR A 35 15.70 -8.08 11.13
CA TYR A 35 14.58 -7.66 11.96
C TYR A 35 13.26 -8.30 11.50
N LEU A 36 12.95 -8.28 10.20
CA LEU A 36 11.72 -8.87 9.66
C LEU A 36 11.67 -10.38 9.88
N VAL A 37 12.77 -11.09 9.62
CA VAL A 37 12.88 -12.53 9.89
C VAL A 37 12.68 -12.81 11.39
N HIS A 38 13.28 -12.00 12.27
CA HIS A 38 13.09 -12.15 13.71
C HIS A 38 11.61 -12.00 14.12
N GLN A 39 10.87 -11.05 13.54
CA GLN A 39 9.43 -10.92 13.83
C GLN A 39 8.65 -12.16 13.37
N LEU A 40 8.91 -12.66 12.16
CA LEU A 40 8.28 -13.89 11.65
C LEU A 40 8.58 -15.10 12.53
N GLN A 41 9.79 -15.22 13.07
CA GLN A 41 10.17 -16.31 13.97
C GLN A 41 9.49 -16.18 15.35
N LYS A 42 9.35 -14.94 15.83
CA LYS A 42 8.77 -14.65 17.14
C LYS A 42 7.27 -14.90 17.20
N ASP A 43 6.54 -14.57 16.13
CA ASP A 43 5.08 -14.71 16.06
C ASP A 43 4.68 -15.71 14.96
N PRO A 44 4.25 -16.94 15.34
CA PRO A 44 3.87 -17.97 14.39
C PRO A 44 2.55 -17.68 13.69
N THR A 45 1.83 -16.59 14.02
CA THR A 45 0.65 -16.16 13.26
C THR A 45 1.01 -15.26 12.08
N LEU A 46 2.26 -14.79 12.00
CA LEU A 46 2.72 -13.96 10.89
C LEU A 46 3.03 -14.82 9.67
N ILE A 47 2.30 -14.55 8.60
CA ILE A 47 2.51 -15.14 7.28
C ILE A 47 3.29 -14.20 6.35
N GLY A 48 3.25 -12.90 6.60
CA GLY A 48 4.00 -11.91 5.81
C GLY A 48 4.25 -10.64 6.60
N VAL A 49 5.39 -10.01 6.34
CA VAL A 49 5.83 -8.79 7.02
C VAL A 49 6.50 -7.82 6.04
N CYS A 50 6.25 -6.53 6.18
CA CYS A 50 6.93 -5.48 5.42
C CYS A 50 7.58 -4.42 6.33
N GLY A 51 8.56 -3.71 5.78
CA GLY A 51 9.25 -2.63 6.46
C GLY A 51 8.73 -1.23 6.10
N TYR A 52 9.29 -0.21 6.76
CA TYR A 52 9.21 1.19 6.36
C TYR A 52 9.87 1.40 4.99
N THR A 53 9.16 2.08 4.10
CA THR A 53 9.64 2.45 2.76
C THR A 53 9.74 3.96 2.63
N GLY A 54 10.98 4.46 2.50
CA GLY A 54 11.29 5.86 2.25
C GLY A 54 11.63 6.12 0.78
N VAL A 55 11.95 7.39 0.51
CA VAL A 55 12.36 7.87 -0.82
C VAL A 55 13.88 8.03 -0.86
N SER A 56 14.57 7.41 -1.82
CA SER A 56 16.03 7.48 -1.97
C SER A 56 16.52 8.70 -2.75
N ASN A 57 15.67 9.27 -3.61
CA ASN A 57 15.96 10.43 -4.47
C ASN A 57 15.13 11.70 -4.14
N PRO A 58 14.97 12.10 -2.87
CA PRO A 58 13.98 13.10 -2.48
C PRO A 58 14.22 14.49 -3.08
N PHE A 59 15.48 14.86 -3.36
CA PHE A 59 15.87 16.20 -3.80
C PHE A 59 16.11 16.32 -5.32
N SER A 60 15.75 15.31 -6.12
CA SER A 60 15.97 15.36 -7.57
C SER A 60 15.16 16.49 -8.24
N ASN A 61 13.90 16.67 -7.86
CA ASN A 61 13.06 17.80 -8.28
C ASN A 61 11.79 17.93 -7.42
N MET A 62 10.90 18.85 -7.80
CA MET A 62 9.63 19.09 -7.09
C MET A 62 8.73 17.85 -6.99
N VAL A 63 8.71 17.00 -8.03
CA VAL A 63 7.89 15.77 -8.07
C VAL A 63 8.40 14.77 -7.04
N THR A 64 9.71 14.51 -7.01
CA THR A 64 10.33 13.61 -6.01
C THR A 64 10.18 14.16 -4.60
N TYR A 65 10.34 15.48 -4.42
CA TYR A 65 10.24 16.13 -3.11
C TYR A 65 8.82 15.97 -2.53
N SER A 66 7.79 16.23 -3.33
CA SER A 66 6.39 16.08 -2.90
C SER A 66 6.05 14.66 -2.45
N GLN A 67 6.68 13.66 -3.06
CA GLN A 67 6.42 12.25 -2.77
C GLN A 67 6.96 11.79 -1.42
N VAL A 68 7.93 12.49 -0.81
CA VAL A 68 8.44 12.10 0.51
C VAL A 68 7.34 12.16 1.58
N PHE A 69 6.53 13.21 1.55
CA PHE A 69 5.39 13.34 2.47
C PHE A 69 4.29 12.34 2.13
N GLU A 70 4.03 12.14 0.84
CA GLU A 70 3.06 11.17 0.37
C GLU A 70 3.41 9.74 0.82
N TYR A 71 4.64 9.29 0.60
CA TYR A 71 5.14 7.98 1.05
C TYR A 71 5.08 7.85 2.58
N TRP A 72 5.45 8.88 3.33
CA TRP A 72 5.29 8.81 4.80
C TRP A 72 3.81 8.61 5.19
N LEU A 73 2.90 9.33 4.55
CA LEU A 73 1.48 9.24 4.87
C LEU A 73 0.86 7.90 4.45
N THR A 74 1.17 7.39 3.25
CA THR A 74 0.54 6.20 2.65
C THR A 74 1.31 4.89 2.93
N HIS A 75 2.65 4.93 2.98
CA HIS A 75 3.51 3.75 3.16
C HIS A 75 4.09 3.61 4.56
N ALA A 76 3.91 4.59 5.45
CA ALA A 76 4.25 4.46 6.87
C ALA A 76 3.03 4.59 7.78
N VAL A 77 2.36 5.74 7.80
CA VAL A 77 1.27 6.01 8.75
C VAL A 77 0.07 5.10 8.47
N LEU A 78 -0.42 5.08 7.24
CA LEU A 78 -1.55 4.24 6.86
C LEU A 78 -1.23 2.75 7.07
N LYS A 79 -0.03 2.30 6.67
CA LYS A 79 0.45 0.92 6.93
C LYS A 79 0.51 0.58 8.42
N ALA A 80 0.91 1.52 9.27
CA ALA A 80 0.88 1.33 10.71
C ALA A 80 -0.56 1.19 11.24
N VAL A 81 -1.50 2.02 10.76
CA VAL A 81 -2.93 1.91 11.11
C VAL A 81 -3.49 0.56 10.66
N GLU A 82 -3.22 0.13 9.42
CA GLU A 82 -3.61 -1.19 8.91
C GLU A 82 -3.06 -2.31 9.81
N SER A 83 -1.77 -2.24 10.14
CA SER A 83 -1.06 -3.21 10.97
C SER A 83 -1.54 -3.24 12.42
N VAL A 84 -2.13 -2.17 12.95
CA VAL A 84 -2.72 -2.18 14.30
C VAL A 84 -4.17 -2.66 14.26
N CYS A 85 -4.95 -2.14 13.31
CA CYS A 85 -6.39 -2.37 13.26
C CYS A 85 -6.78 -3.71 12.62
N SER A 86 -6.06 -4.20 11.62
CA SER A 86 -6.39 -5.42 10.87
C SER A 86 -5.13 -6.05 10.26
N ASN A 87 -5.21 -6.55 9.02
CA ASN A 87 -4.07 -6.92 8.19
C ASN A 87 -3.65 -5.73 7.33
N VAL A 88 -2.34 -5.62 7.10
CA VAL A 88 -1.81 -4.77 6.03
C VAL A 88 -2.38 -5.28 4.70
N LEU A 89 -3.07 -4.41 3.97
CA LEU A 89 -3.79 -4.80 2.75
C LEU A 89 -2.85 -4.99 1.55
N VAL A 90 -1.64 -4.43 1.65
CA VAL A 90 -0.56 -4.60 0.68
C VAL A 90 0.76 -4.63 1.41
N LEU A 91 1.44 -5.77 1.39
CA LEU A 91 2.87 -5.79 1.64
C LEU A 91 3.58 -5.42 0.34
N SER A 92 4.11 -4.20 0.28
CA SER A 92 4.71 -3.64 -0.94
C SER A 92 5.87 -4.51 -1.43
N GLY A 93 5.96 -4.69 -2.76
CA GLY A 93 7.02 -5.47 -3.40
C GLY A 93 8.45 -5.00 -3.09
N CYS A 94 8.63 -3.75 -2.68
CA CYS A 94 9.94 -3.18 -2.44
C CYS A 94 10.70 -3.79 -1.25
N PHE A 95 10.04 -4.19 -0.15
CA PHE A 95 10.74 -4.71 1.03
C PHE A 95 9.84 -5.53 1.96
N THR A 96 9.61 -6.77 1.57
CA THR A 96 8.66 -7.67 2.22
C THR A 96 9.21 -9.09 2.34
N ILE A 97 8.89 -9.77 3.42
CA ILE A 97 9.17 -11.21 3.59
C ILE A 97 7.86 -11.96 3.80
N TYR A 98 7.63 -12.99 2.99
CA TYR A 98 6.55 -13.95 3.18
C TYR A 98 7.09 -15.28 3.70
N ARG A 99 6.25 -15.98 4.47
CA ARG A 99 6.48 -17.35 4.89
C ARG A 99 6.02 -18.30 3.78
N LEU A 100 6.92 -19.16 3.31
CA LEU A 100 6.64 -20.19 2.31
C LEU A 100 5.99 -21.42 2.97
N THR A 101 6.55 -21.85 4.10
CA THR A 101 6.09 -22.99 4.89
C THR A 101 6.07 -22.67 6.39
N TRP A 102 5.14 -23.30 7.10
CA TRP A 102 5.09 -23.29 8.56
C TRP A 102 6.17 -24.20 9.16
N PRO A 103 6.53 -24.04 10.45
CA PRO A 103 7.53 -24.88 11.10
C PRO A 103 7.20 -26.39 11.12
N ASP A 104 5.93 -26.74 10.96
CA ASP A 104 5.42 -28.11 10.83
C ASP A 104 5.40 -28.63 9.38
N ASN A 105 6.06 -27.91 8.46
CA ASN A 105 6.10 -28.16 7.01
C ASN A 105 4.76 -28.05 6.28
N GLN A 106 3.72 -27.49 6.92
CA GLN A 106 2.49 -27.15 6.20
C GLN A 106 2.72 -25.97 5.26
N PRO A 107 2.08 -25.94 4.08
CA PRO A 107 2.22 -24.84 3.14
C PRO A 107 1.61 -23.55 3.71
N ALA A 108 2.37 -22.46 3.68
CA ALA A 108 1.89 -21.10 4.00
C ALA A 108 1.47 -20.41 2.69
N ILE A 109 2.24 -19.45 2.15
CA ILE A 109 1.88 -18.87 0.84
C ILE A 109 1.96 -19.87 -0.32
N LEU A 110 2.62 -21.02 -0.10
CA LEU A 110 2.68 -22.13 -1.05
C LEU A 110 1.42 -23.01 -1.06
N LEU A 111 0.35 -22.60 -0.37
CA LEU A 111 -0.93 -23.31 -0.41
C LEU A 111 -1.41 -23.45 -1.86
N PRO A 112 -1.74 -24.66 -2.35
CA PRO A 112 -2.08 -24.86 -3.76
C PRO A 112 -3.16 -23.92 -4.29
N GLY A 113 -4.19 -23.63 -3.50
CA GLY A 113 -5.24 -22.68 -3.89
C GLY A 113 -4.73 -21.24 -4.09
N ILE A 114 -3.79 -20.77 -3.27
CA ILE A 114 -3.14 -19.47 -3.47
C ILE A 114 -2.31 -19.49 -4.76
N LEU A 115 -1.54 -20.55 -5.00
CA LEU A 115 -0.72 -20.66 -6.19
C LEU A 115 -1.56 -20.74 -7.47
N GLU A 116 -2.65 -21.48 -7.46
CA GLU A 116 -3.59 -21.59 -8.58
C GLU A 116 -4.25 -20.25 -8.89
N ASP A 117 -4.77 -19.55 -7.86
CA ASP A 117 -5.38 -18.23 -8.03
C ASP A 117 -4.36 -17.18 -8.47
N TYR A 118 -3.13 -17.23 -7.92
CA TYR A 118 -2.07 -16.28 -8.24
C TYR A 118 -1.44 -16.51 -9.62
N ALA A 119 -1.25 -17.78 -10.03
CA ALA A 119 -0.65 -18.12 -11.31
C ALA A 119 -1.64 -18.20 -12.48
N GLY A 120 -2.94 -18.23 -12.17
CA GLY A 120 -3.98 -18.46 -13.17
C GLY A 120 -3.93 -17.46 -14.33
N SER A 121 -4.12 -17.99 -15.54
CA SER A 121 -4.17 -17.21 -16.78
C SER A 121 -5.56 -16.61 -16.96
N TYR A 122 -5.80 -15.50 -16.29
CA TYR A 122 -7.09 -14.80 -16.32
C TYR A 122 -6.94 -13.46 -17.06
N GLU A 123 -6.58 -13.51 -18.34
CA GLU A 123 -6.47 -12.31 -19.18
C GLU A 123 -7.76 -12.06 -19.99
N ASN A 124 -8.93 -12.40 -19.44
CA ASN A 124 -10.19 -12.30 -20.18
C ASN A 124 -11.02 -11.07 -19.80
N THR A 125 -10.81 -10.48 -18.62
CA THR A 125 -11.60 -9.34 -18.12
C THR A 125 -10.74 -8.19 -17.56
N LEU A 126 -11.27 -6.95 -17.63
CA LEU A 126 -10.60 -5.79 -17.02
C LEU A 126 -10.32 -5.97 -15.52
N TYR A 127 -11.21 -6.68 -14.81
CA TYR A 127 -11.04 -7.00 -13.39
C TYR A 127 -9.79 -7.84 -13.16
N GLU A 128 -9.66 -8.95 -13.89
CA GLU A 128 -8.54 -9.87 -13.72
C GLU A 128 -7.21 -9.19 -14.12
N HIS A 129 -7.21 -8.37 -15.18
CA HIS A 129 -6.03 -7.61 -15.59
C HIS A 129 -5.54 -6.60 -14.54
N ASN A 130 -6.44 -5.79 -13.98
CA ASN A 130 -6.04 -4.77 -13.02
C ASN A 130 -5.58 -5.37 -11.67
N ILE A 131 -5.94 -6.63 -11.41
CA ILE A 131 -5.49 -7.38 -10.24
C ILE A 131 -4.15 -8.10 -10.50
N LEU A 132 -4.06 -8.85 -11.59
CA LEU A 132 -2.95 -9.78 -11.84
C LEU A 132 -1.75 -9.13 -12.50
N SER A 133 -1.96 -8.13 -13.37
CA SER A 133 -0.90 -7.60 -14.24
C SER A 133 -0.23 -6.33 -13.73
N ILE A 134 -0.88 -5.57 -12.83
CA ILE A 134 -0.42 -4.24 -12.38
C ILE A 134 -0.45 -4.05 -10.86
N GLY A 135 -0.83 -5.09 -10.10
CA GLY A 135 -1.06 -5.04 -8.66
C GLY A 135 -0.80 -6.37 -7.97
N GLU A 136 0.20 -7.10 -8.45
CA GLU A 136 0.52 -8.46 -8.02
C GLU A 136 0.85 -8.55 -6.52
N ASP A 137 1.47 -7.52 -5.95
CA ASP A 137 1.81 -7.42 -4.53
C ASP A 137 0.56 -7.29 -3.64
N ARG A 138 -0.37 -6.42 -4.04
CA ARG A 138 -1.67 -6.24 -3.42
C ARG A 138 -2.53 -7.49 -3.61
N TYR A 139 -2.50 -8.10 -4.79
CA TYR A 139 -3.27 -9.30 -5.03
C TYR A 139 -2.81 -10.49 -4.18
N LEU A 140 -1.49 -10.72 -4.05
CA LEU A 140 -0.97 -11.76 -3.17
C LEU A 140 -1.40 -11.51 -1.72
N SER A 141 -1.32 -10.26 -1.25
CA SER A 141 -1.80 -9.87 0.09
C SER A 141 -3.30 -10.16 0.25
N THR A 142 -4.10 -9.85 -0.78
CA THR A 142 -5.53 -10.14 -0.82
C THR A 142 -5.81 -11.64 -0.76
N LEU A 143 -5.10 -12.47 -1.54
CA LEU A 143 -5.25 -13.93 -1.50
C LEU A 143 -4.87 -14.48 -0.12
N VAL A 144 -3.77 -14.02 0.47
CA VAL A 144 -3.35 -14.47 1.80
C VAL A 144 -4.40 -14.14 2.86
N ILE A 145 -4.91 -12.90 2.86
CA ILE A 145 -6.03 -12.52 3.74
C ILE A 145 -7.25 -13.40 3.45
N ARG A 146 -7.47 -13.78 2.19
CA ARG A 146 -8.62 -14.58 1.81
C ARG A 146 -8.54 -16.04 2.22
N TYR A 147 -7.39 -16.68 2.08
CA TYR A 147 -7.25 -18.10 2.41
C TYR A 147 -7.06 -18.34 3.91
N PHE A 148 -6.39 -17.41 4.61
CA PHE A 148 -6.06 -17.59 6.03
C PHE A 148 -6.93 -16.75 6.98
N GLY A 149 -7.75 -15.83 6.46
CA GLY A 149 -8.74 -15.09 7.25
C GLY A 149 -8.17 -14.43 8.51
N SER A 150 -8.70 -14.83 9.68
CA SER A 150 -8.24 -14.35 10.99
C SER A 150 -7.09 -15.13 11.60
N ASP A 151 -6.73 -16.28 11.03
CA ASP A 151 -5.76 -17.21 11.60
C ASP A 151 -4.32 -16.75 11.35
N CYS A 152 -4.13 -15.92 10.32
CA CYS A 152 -2.83 -15.34 9.98
C CYS A 152 -2.87 -13.83 9.85
N ARG A 153 -1.68 -13.24 9.99
CA ARG A 153 -1.48 -11.80 10.02
C ARG A 153 -0.44 -11.32 9.01
N LEU A 154 -0.78 -10.23 8.32
CA LEU A 154 0.14 -9.41 7.52
C LEU A 154 0.44 -8.13 8.29
N ARG A 155 1.71 -7.87 8.59
CA ARG A 155 2.10 -6.76 9.48
C ARG A 155 3.20 -5.87 8.90
N TYR A 156 3.11 -4.61 9.29
CA TYR A 156 4.11 -3.59 9.02
C TYR A 156 4.99 -3.37 10.25
N PHE A 157 6.30 -3.27 10.03
CA PHE A 157 7.29 -2.98 11.08
C PHE A 157 8.20 -1.83 10.70
N ALA A 158 7.97 -0.66 11.31
CA ALA A 158 8.71 0.57 11.02
C ALA A 158 10.24 0.49 11.27
N ALA A 159 10.69 -0.44 12.12
CA ALA A 159 12.10 -0.62 12.45
C ALA A 159 12.92 -1.27 11.32
N ALA A 160 12.26 -1.99 10.41
CA ALA A 160 12.89 -2.51 9.20
C ALA A 160 12.78 -1.45 8.10
N ILE A 161 13.88 -0.79 7.77
CA ILE A 161 13.89 0.40 6.90
C ILE A 161 14.44 0.03 5.52
N CYS A 162 13.78 0.50 4.46
CA CYS A 162 14.30 0.58 3.11
C CYS A 162 14.01 1.96 2.49
N ALA A 163 14.68 2.27 1.38
CA ALA A 163 14.37 3.40 0.53
C ALA A 163 14.31 2.96 -0.93
N THR A 164 13.37 3.50 -1.70
CA THR A 164 13.18 3.23 -3.13
C THR A 164 13.23 4.51 -3.94
N ASN A 165 13.55 4.38 -5.23
CA ASN A 165 13.63 5.49 -6.16
C ASN A 165 12.22 5.86 -6.66
N VAL A 166 11.79 7.10 -6.44
CA VAL A 166 10.45 7.53 -6.86
C VAL A 166 10.47 8.24 -8.21
N PRO A 167 9.35 8.25 -8.97
CA PRO A 167 9.25 8.96 -10.23
C PRO A 167 9.68 10.42 -10.14
N ASP A 168 10.55 10.84 -11.05
CA ASP A 168 11.07 12.20 -11.15
C ASP A 168 10.29 13.07 -12.16
N SER A 169 9.35 12.48 -12.90
CA SER A 169 8.51 13.17 -13.87
C SER A 169 7.03 12.89 -13.61
N LEU A 170 6.19 13.89 -13.92
CA LEU A 170 4.74 13.78 -13.69
C LEU A 170 4.08 12.67 -14.52
N SER A 171 4.56 12.42 -15.75
CA SER A 171 4.02 11.35 -16.59
C SER A 171 4.27 9.96 -15.99
N VAL A 172 5.48 9.72 -15.48
CA VAL A 172 5.83 8.45 -14.82
C VAL A 172 5.09 8.32 -13.49
N LEU A 173 4.96 9.42 -12.72
CA LEU A 173 4.14 9.45 -11.50
C LEU A 173 2.68 9.08 -11.80
N LEU A 174 2.08 9.68 -12.82
CA LEU A 174 0.69 9.44 -13.20
C LEU A 174 0.45 7.97 -13.57
N ASP A 175 1.33 7.36 -14.37
CA ASP A 175 1.19 5.95 -14.72
C ASP A 175 1.39 5.02 -13.51
N GLN A 176 2.39 5.31 -12.67
CA GLN A 176 2.61 4.53 -11.45
C GLN A 176 1.38 4.57 -10.53
N ARG A 177 0.85 5.76 -10.25
CA ARG A 177 -0.28 5.90 -9.30
C ARG A 177 -1.61 5.48 -9.89
N ARG A 178 -1.73 5.47 -11.21
CA ARG A 178 -2.82 4.79 -11.91
C ARG A 178 -2.85 3.30 -11.58
N ARG A 179 -1.71 2.62 -11.73
CA ARG A 179 -1.63 1.18 -11.44
C ARG A 179 -1.99 0.89 -9.98
N TRP A 180 -1.48 1.69 -9.05
CA TRP A 180 -1.77 1.55 -7.62
C TRP A 180 -3.24 1.80 -7.28
N THR A 181 -3.85 2.82 -7.87
CA THR A 181 -5.27 3.16 -7.62
C THR A 181 -6.19 2.10 -8.20
N ASN A 182 -5.90 1.61 -9.41
CA ASN A 182 -6.70 0.57 -10.02
C ASN A 182 -6.61 -0.73 -9.22
N SER A 183 -5.40 -1.21 -8.89
CA SER A 183 -5.25 -2.43 -8.11
C SER A 183 -5.92 -2.33 -6.74
N LEU A 184 -5.86 -1.17 -6.09
CA LEU A 184 -6.56 -0.86 -4.84
C LEU A 184 -8.07 -1.11 -4.97
N ILE A 185 -8.71 -0.51 -5.97
CA ILE A 185 -10.17 -0.62 -6.15
C ILE A 185 -10.60 -2.08 -6.38
N TYR A 186 -9.90 -2.79 -7.27
CA TYR A 186 -10.27 -4.17 -7.61
C TYR A 186 -10.00 -5.16 -6.46
N CYS A 187 -8.91 -5.00 -5.72
CA CYS A 187 -8.63 -5.83 -4.56
C CYS A 187 -9.58 -5.54 -3.39
N HIS A 188 -10.05 -4.30 -3.23
CA HIS A 188 -11.13 -4.01 -2.29
C HIS A 188 -12.43 -4.70 -2.69
N PHE A 189 -12.80 -4.72 -3.97
CA PHE A 189 -13.94 -5.51 -4.42
C PHE A 189 -13.77 -7.00 -4.11
N ALA A 190 -12.57 -7.55 -4.25
CA ALA A 190 -12.28 -8.94 -3.87
C ALA A 190 -12.47 -9.21 -2.37
N HIS A 191 -12.12 -8.24 -1.51
CA HIS A 191 -12.38 -8.34 -0.07
C HIS A 191 -13.87 -8.25 0.30
N LEU A 192 -14.66 -7.50 -0.48
CA LEU A 192 -16.09 -7.30 -0.25
C LEU A 192 -16.96 -8.41 -0.87
N SER A 193 -16.53 -9.01 -1.98
CA SER A 193 -17.28 -10.05 -2.68
C SER A 193 -17.27 -11.39 -1.97
N VAL A 194 -16.21 -11.66 -1.21
CA VAL A 194 -16.02 -12.90 -0.44
C VAL A 194 -15.89 -12.54 1.03
N LEU A 195 -16.88 -11.82 1.55
CA LEU A 195 -17.02 -11.65 3.00
C LEU A 195 -17.18 -13.03 3.63
N PHE A 196 -16.08 -13.52 4.21
CA PHE A 196 -15.96 -14.74 4.97
C PHE A 196 -17.24 -15.06 5.72
N PHE A 197 -17.94 -16.12 5.29
CA PHE A 197 -19.00 -16.73 6.09
C PHE A 197 -18.46 -17.23 7.44
N GLU A 198 -17.13 -17.39 7.59
CA GLU A 198 -16.47 -17.88 8.80
C GLU A 198 -15.76 -16.81 9.66
N ALA A 199 -15.58 -15.57 9.19
CA ALA A 199 -14.92 -14.56 10.01
C ALA A 199 -15.85 -14.05 11.12
N SER A 200 -15.28 -13.73 12.29
CA SER A 200 -16.04 -13.06 13.35
C SER A 200 -16.55 -11.68 12.89
N PHE A 201 -17.66 -11.22 13.48
CA PHE A 201 -18.20 -9.87 13.25
C PHE A 201 -17.13 -8.78 13.44
N TRP A 202 -16.32 -8.89 14.48
CA TRP A 202 -15.26 -7.93 14.78
C TRP A 202 -14.12 -7.95 13.76
N SER A 203 -13.76 -9.11 13.21
CA SER A 203 -12.77 -9.19 12.14
C SER A 203 -13.28 -8.50 10.87
N ARG A 204 -14.56 -8.67 10.52
CA ARG A 204 -15.18 -7.95 9.40
C ARG A 204 -15.20 -6.44 9.62
N LEU A 205 -15.63 -5.99 10.80
CA LEU A 205 -15.69 -4.56 11.11
C LEU A 205 -14.32 -3.89 11.03
N ARG A 206 -13.27 -4.55 11.54
CA ARG A 206 -11.89 -4.06 11.45
C ARG A 206 -11.37 -4.00 10.01
N LEU A 207 -11.68 -5.01 9.19
CA LEU A 207 -11.33 -4.99 7.76
C LEU A 207 -12.05 -3.84 7.02
N LEU A 208 -13.36 -3.68 7.24
CA LEU A 208 -14.14 -2.59 6.66
C LEU A 208 -13.65 -1.22 7.11
N PHE A 209 -13.24 -1.07 8.38
CA PHE A 209 -12.62 0.15 8.88
C PHE A 209 -11.35 0.48 8.11
N VAL A 210 -10.45 -0.49 7.94
CA VAL A 210 -9.19 -0.29 7.24
C VAL A 210 -9.39 0.01 5.74
N ILE A 211 -10.28 -0.72 5.05
CA ILE A 211 -10.70 -0.41 3.68
C ILE A 211 -11.27 1.01 3.61
N GLY A 212 -12.10 1.38 4.59
CA GLY A 212 -12.64 2.72 4.73
C GLY A 212 -11.55 3.78 4.86
N CYS A 213 -10.47 3.52 5.61
CA CYS A 213 -9.32 4.43 5.72
C CYS A 213 -8.56 4.57 4.39
N GLU A 214 -8.25 3.48 3.67
CA GLU A 214 -7.58 3.57 2.34
C GLU A 214 -8.46 4.37 1.35
N LEU A 215 -9.75 4.04 1.26
CA LEU A 215 -10.70 4.74 0.40
C LEU A 215 -10.87 6.21 0.81
N PHE A 216 -10.95 6.48 2.12
CA PHE A 216 -11.00 7.84 2.63
C PHE A 216 -9.77 8.62 2.19
N MET A 217 -8.56 8.08 2.31
CA MET A 217 -7.34 8.77 1.86
C MET A 217 -7.33 9.08 0.35
N VAL A 218 -7.89 8.20 -0.47
CA VAL A 218 -8.00 8.41 -1.93
C VAL A 218 -9.08 9.44 -2.29
N PHE A 219 -10.27 9.36 -1.66
CA PHE A 219 -11.46 10.11 -2.08
C PHE A 219 -11.83 11.30 -1.20
N ILE A 220 -11.42 11.36 0.08
CA ILE A 220 -11.75 12.47 0.98
C ILE A 220 -11.27 13.78 0.40
N LEU A 221 -10.09 13.77 -0.20
CA LEU A 221 -9.41 14.97 -0.64
C LEU A 221 -9.92 15.41 -2.02
N LEU A 222 -10.47 14.49 -2.82
CA LEU A 222 -11.29 14.78 -4.01
C LEU A 222 -12.55 15.58 -3.66
N LEU A 223 -13.17 15.29 -2.52
CA LEU A 223 -14.39 15.95 -2.04
C LEU A 223 -14.08 17.22 -1.22
N ALA A 224 -13.07 17.15 -0.36
CA ALA A 224 -12.74 18.20 0.59
C ALA A 224 -12.00 19.38 -0.05
N LEU A 225 -11.21 19.18 -1.11
CA LEU A 225 -10.56 20.29 -1.82
C LEU A 225 -11.57 21.20 -2.53
N PRO A 226 -12.48 20.70 -3.40
CA PRO A 226 -13.48 21.56 -4.03
C PRO A 226 -14.43 22.18 -3.01
N ALA A 227 -14.88 21.41 -2.00
CA ALA A 227 -15.69 21.95 -0.92
C ALA A 227 -14.94 23.04 -0.13
N GLY A 228 -13.64 22.84 0.14
CA GLY A 228 -12.77 23.80 0.79
C GLY A 228 -12.58 25.08 -0.01
N VAL A 229 -12.43 24.99 -1.35
CA VAL A 229 -12.38 26.17 -2.25
C VAL A 229 -13.72 26.90 -2.26
N VAL A 230 -14.84 26.20 -2.33
CA VAL A 230 -16.18 26.80 -2.25
C VAL A 230 -16.38 27.51 -0.91
N VAL A 231 -15.98 26.87 0.20
CA VAL A 231 -15.98 27.48 1.53
C VAL A 231 -15.05 28.69 1.57
N ALA A 232 -13.86 28.65 0.96
CA ALA A 232 -12.94 29.79 0.89
C ALA A 232 -13.59 30.99 0.19
N ILE A 233 -14.24 30.75 -0.96
CA ILE A 233 -14.94 31.79 -1.72
C ILE A 233 -16.10 32.37 -0.90
N ILE A 234 -16.90 31.52 -0.26
CA ILE A 234 -17.98 31.93 0.66
C ILE A 234 -17.41 32.70 1.88
N SER A 235 -16.24 32.31 2.40
CA SER A 235 -15.58 32.97 3.53
C SER A 235 -15.20 34.41 3.19
N ILE A 236 -14.59 34.60 2.02
CA ILE A 236 -14.18 35.92 1.52
C ILE A 236 -15.40 36.83 1.32
N LEU A 237 -16.54 36.26 0.93
CA LEU A 237 -17.74 37.02 0.57
C LEU A 237 -18.73 37.23 1.72
N LEU A 238 -18.80 36.33 2.71
CA LEU A 238 -19.93 36.26 3.65
C LEU A 238 -19.55 36.09 5.13
N THR A 239 -18.43 35.45 5.49
CA THR A 239 -18.07 35.23 6.92
C THR A 239 -16.56 35.13 7.19
N PRO A 240 -16.02 35.92 8.15
CA PRO A 240 -14.59 36.01 8.41
C PRO A 240 -13.99 34.84 9.20
N TYR A 241 -14.71 33.75 9.49
CA TYR A 241 -14.19 32.60 10.26
C TYR A 241 -13.91 31.37 9.41
N ALA A 242 -14.45 31.31 8.19
CA ALA A 242 -14.40 30.10 7.39
C ALA A 242 -13.02 29.86 6.71
N TRP A 243 -12.16 30.89 6.63
CA TRP A 243 -10.74 30.71 6.29
C TRP A 243 -9.95 29.95 7.37
N ALA A 244 -10.31 30.12 8.65
CA ALA A 244 -9.65 29.41 9.75
C ALA A 244 -9.98 27.92 9.73
N ILE A 245 -11.23 27.58 9.40
CA ILE A 245 -11.69 26.19 9.21
C ILE A 245 -10.93 25.53 8.05
N LEU A 246 -10.81 26.25 6.92
CA LEU A 246 -10.05 25.76 5.76
C LEU A 246 -8.58 25.53 6.11
N LEU A 247 -7.93 26.50 6.75
CA LEU A 247 -6.53 26.40 7.15
C LEU A 247 -6.32 25.22 8.12
N ALA A 248 -7.22 25.02 9.08
CA ALA A 248 -7.16 23.88 9.99
C ALA A 248 -7.26 22.54 9.26
N PHE A 249 -8.14 22.44 8.25
CA PHE A 249 -8.25 21.23 7.44
C PHE A 249 -7.01 20.97 6.60
N CYS A 250 -6.47 22.02 5.94
CA CYS A 250 -5.23 21.91 5.19
C CYS A 250 -4.08 21.45 6.09
N LEU A 251 -3.93 22.00 7.29
CA LEU A 251 -2.84 21.66 8.20
C LEU A 251 -3.01 20.33 8.94
N LEU A 252 -4.12 19.60 8.76
CA LEU A 252 -4.36 18.32 9.42
C LEU A 252 -3.22 17.29 9.23
N PRO A 253 -2.64 17.11 8.02
CA PRO A 253 -1.50 16.21 7.85
C PRO A 253 -0.25 16.66 8.60
N VAL A 254 -0.04 17.97 8.77
CA VAL A 254 1.06 18.51 9.58
C VAL A 254 0.83 18.24 11.07
N VAL A 255 -0.40 18.41 11.55
CA VAL A 255 -0.78 18.03 12.92
C VAL A 255 -0.53 16.54 13.13
N LEU A 256 -0.87 15.70 12.15
CA LEU A 256 -0.58 14.26 12.20
C LEU A 256 0.92 13.98 12.32
N CYS A 257 1.79 14.67 11.58
CA CYS A 257 3.25 14.54 11.75
C CYS A 257 3.68 14.83 13.19
N VAL A 258 3.15 15.90 13.78
CA VAL A 258 3.48 16.30 15.16
C VAL A 258 3.00 15.26 16.17
N LEU A 259 1.78 14.74 16.00
CA LEU A 259 1.22 13.69 16.85
C LEU A 259 2.00 12.38 16.75
N CYS A 260 2.51 12.05 15.57
CA CYS A 260 3.38 10.90 15.35
C CYS A 260 4.83 11.14 15.81
N ASN A 261 5.16 12.35 16.29
CA ASN A 261 6.52 12.79 16.64
C ASN A 261 7.53 12.68 15.45
N ASP A 262 7.02 12.84 14.24
CA ASP A 262 7.72 12.62 12.97
C ASP A 262 8.08 13.97 12.31
N TRP A 263 8.68 14.86 13.10
CA TRP A 263 9.00 16.25 12.72
C TRP A 263 9.81 16.37 11.43
N LYS A 264 10.58 15.34 11.09
CA LYS A 264 11.39 15.28 9.86
C LYS A 264 10.57 15.42 8.58
N TYR A 265 9.28 15.06 8.56
CA TYR A 265 8.45 15.19 7.36
C TYR A 265 7.75 16.53 7.21
N VAL A 266 7.70 17.36 8.26
CA VAL A 266 7.02 18.67 8.22
C VAL A 266 7.52 19.56 7.06
N PRO A 267 8.84 19.68 6.79
CA PRO A 267 9.32 20.46 5.65
C PRO A 267 8.86 19.92 4.28
N PHE A 268 8.60 18.62 4.17
CA PHE A 268 8.14 17.97 2.93
C PHE A 268 6.65 18.21 2.65
N TYR A 269 5.91 18.73 3.64
CA TYR A 269 4.53 19.16 3.42
C TYR A 269 4.44 20.36 2.46
N VAL A 270 5.43 21.26 2.47
CA VAL A 270 5.43 22.47 1.62
C VAL A 270 5.32 22.13 0.12
N PRO A 271 6.14 21.23 -0.44
CA PRO A 271 5.97 20.80 -1.83
C PRO A 271 4.87 19.76 -2.06
N PHE A 272 4.46 19.03 -1.02
CA PHE A 272 3.31 18.13 -1.10
C PHE A 272 1.99 18.90 -1.24
N PHE A 273 1.82 20.01 -0.51
CA PHE A 273 0.59 20.81 -0.49
C PHE A 273 0.05 21.21 -1.88
N PRO A 274 0.84 21.82 -2.78
CA PRO A 274 0.35 22.13 -4.14
C PRO A 274 0.07 20.87 -4.97
N MET A 275 0.72 19.75 -4.66
CA MET A 275 0.52 18.46 -5.32
C MET A 275 -0.69 17.67 -4.81
N ILE A 276 -1.35 18.11 -3.74
CA ILE A 276 -2.58 17.49 -3.22
C ILE A 276 -3.65 17.39 -4.32
N ALA A 277 -3.82 18.43 -5.14
CA ALA A 277 -4.76 18.38 -6.27
C ALA A 277 -4.37 17.31 -7.32
N MET A 278 -3.08 17.12 -7.55
CA MET A 278 -2.58 16.06 -8.43
C MET A 278 -2.90 14.67 -7.86
N PHE A 279 -2.54 14.43 -6.59
CA PHE A 279 -2.73 13.14 -5.93
C PHE A 279 -4.20 12.77 -5.73
N SER A 280 -5.07 13.75 -5.51
CA SER A 280 -6.45 13.49 -5.09
C SER A 280 -7.51 13.78 -6.14
N ILE A 281 -7.18 14.47 -7.22
CA ILE A 281 -8.12 14.76 -8.32
C ILE A 281 -7.63 14.18 -9.62
N VAL A 282 -6.44 14.61 -10.06
CA VAL A 282 -5.92 14.24 -11.38
C VAL A 282 -5.64 12.74 -11.44
N ILE A 283 -4.90 12.20 -10.47
CA ILE A 283 -4.55 10.76 -10.43
C ILE A 283 -5.82 9.89 -10.39
N PRO A 284 -6.79 10.07 -9.48
CA PRO A 284 -7.98 9.21 -9.44
C PRO A 284 -8.80 9.27 -10.74
N LEU A 285 -9.04 10.47 -11.30
CA LEU A 285 -9.78 10.61 -12.55
C LEU A 285 -9.03 10.00 -13.73
N TYR A 286 -7.72 10.22 -13.81
CA TYR A 286 -6.86 9.59 -14.82
C TYR A 286 -6.88 8.07 -14.69
N SER A 287 -6.89 7.56 -13.46
CA SER A 287 -6.92 6.13 -13.17
C SER A 287 -8.20 5.49 -13.67
N MET A 288 -9.35 6.09 -13.35
CA MET A 288 -10.66 5.68 -13.84
C MET A 288 -10.79 5.77 -15.36
N TRP A 289 -10.16 6.77 -15.98
CA TRP A 289 -10.21 6.92 -17.44
C TRP A 289 -9.31 5.92 -18.17
N LYS A 290 -8.19 5.51 -17.56
CA LYS A 290 -7.16 4.63 -18.16
C LYS A 290 -7.09 3.25 -17.49
N GLN A 291 -8.24 2.71 -17.09
CA GLN A 291 -8.33 1.37 -16.49
C GLN A 291 -8.00 0.23 -17.47
N ASP A 292 -8.08 0.50 -18.76
CA ASP A 292 -7.77 -0.40 -19.86
C ASP A 292 -6.28 -0.38 -20.28
N ASN A 293 -5.48 0.55 -19.75
CA ASN A 293 -4.06 0.65 -20.11
C ASN A 293 -3.21 -0.38 -19.31
N ILE A 294 -2.66 -1.38 -20.00
CA ILE A 294 -1.90 -2.48 -19.39
C ILE A 294 -0.38 -2.23 -19.43
N LYS A 295 0.08 -1.20 -20.16
CA LYS A 295 1.52 -0.96 -20.32
C LYS A 295 2.18 -0.47 -19.04
N TRP A 296 3.41 -0.92 -18.83
CA TRP A 296 4.36 -0.37 -17.87
C TRP A 296 5.18 0.71 -18.61
N GLY A 297 4.66 1.95 -18.66
CA GLY A 297 5.25 3.06 -19.44
C GLY A 297 4.50 3.41 -20.72
#